data_AF-E6Z7M5-F1
#
_entry.id   AF-E6Z7M5-F1
#
_cell.length_a   1.000
_cell.length_b   1.000
_cell.length_c   1.000
_cell.angle_alpha   90.00
_cell.angle_beta   90.00
_cell.angle_gamma   90.00
#
_symmetry.space_group_name_H-M   'P 1'
#
loop_
_entity.id
_entity.type
_entity.pdbx_description
1 polymer ?
#
loop_
_entity_poly.entity_id
_entity_poly.type
_entity_poly.pdbx_seq_one_letter_code
_entity_poly.pdbx_strand_id
1 'polypeptide(L)'
;HLYDRGGNLTVNGKPSYTVDQAATQLLRDGAAYRDFDGNGKIDLTYTFLTSASSSTMNKHGISGFSQFNAQQKAQAVLAMQSWADVAKVTFTEKATGGDGHMTFGNYSSGQDGAAAFAYLPGTGAGYDGTSWYLTNNSYTPNKTPDLNNYGRQTLTHEIGHTLGLAHPGDYNAGNGNPTYNDATYGQDTRGYSLMSYWSESNTNQNFSKGGVEAYASGPLIDDIAAIQKLYGANYSTRASDTTYGFNSNTGRDFLSATSNADKLVFSVWDGGGNDTLDFSGFT
;
A
#
# COMPACT_ATOMS: atom_id res chain seq x y z
N HIS A 1 7.51 22.03 14.52
CA HIS A 1 7.11 22.90 13.40
C HIS A 1 7.77 22.57 12.05
N LEU A 2 8.53 21.47 11.89
CA LEU A 2 9.20 21.16 10.60
C LEU A 2 8.25 20.61 9.53
N TYR A 3 7.28 19.77 9.92
CA TYR A 3 6.30 19.13 9.02
C TYR A 3 4.87 19.35 9.51
N ASP A 4 4.59 20.53 10.05
CA ASP A 4 3.23 20.89 10.47
C ASP A 4 2.30 20.90 9.23
N ARG A 5 1.09 20.37 9.39
CA ARG A 5 0.10 20.23 8.31
C ARG A 5 -1.30 20.58 8.80
N GLY A 6 -2.14 21.06 7.89
CA GLY A 6 -3.52 21.48 8.16
C GLY A 6 -3.67 22.98 8.44
N GLY A 7 -4.88 23.37 8.84
CA GLY A 7 -5.23 24.77 9.08
C GLY A 7 -5.23 25.61 7.81
N ASN A 8 -4.76 26.86 7.90
CA ASN A 8 -4.66 27.78 6.76
C ASN A 8 -3.29 27.71 6.05
N LEU A 9 -2.53 26.64 6.26
CA LEU A 9 -1.23 26.45 5.64
C LEU A 9 -1.39 26.03 4.17
N THR A 10 -0.40 26.38 3.37
CA THR A 10 -0.25 25.89 2.00
C THR A 10 1.10 25.19 1.84
N VAL A 11 1.14 24.18 0.98
CA VAL A 11 2.36 23.46 0.62
C VAL A 11 2.39 23.38 -0.91
N ASN A 12 3.42 23.99 -1.52
CA ASN A 12 3.58 24.08 -2.98
C ASN A 12 2.32 24.58 -3.71
N GLY A 13 1.72 25.65 -3.19
CA GLY A 13 0.54 26.29 -3.79
C GLY A 13 -0.78 25.53 -3.60
N LYS A 14 -0.80 24.46 -2.82
CA LYS A 14 -1.98 23.63 -2.52
C LYS A 14 -2.42 23.80 -1.07
N PRO A 15 -3.70 23.57 -0.74
CA PRO A 15 -4.13 23.50 0.65
C PRO A 15 -3.34 22.41 1.39
N SER A 16 -2.92 22.69 2.62
CA SER A 16 -2.37 21.67 3.49
C SER A 16 -3.49 20.95 4.21
N TYR A 17 -3.53 19.62 4.12
CA TYR A 17 -4.51 18.80 4.82
C TYR A 17 -3.96 18.28 6.14
N THR A 18 -4.81 18.14 7.16
CA THR A 18 -4.52 17.29 8.32
C THR A 18 -4.49 15.82 7.90
N VAL A 19 -4.04 14.93 8.80
CA VAL A 19 -4.11 13.47 8.57
C VAL A 19 -5.58 13.04 8.35
N ASP A 20 -6.52 13.52 9.15
CA ASP A 20 -7.95 13.18 9.02
C ASP A 20 -8.57 13.66 7.69
N GLN A 21 -8.16 14.82 7.20
CA GLN A 21 -8.60 15.34 5.90
C GLN A 21 -8.06 14.49 4.77
N ALA A 22 -6.77 14.13 4.81
CA ALA A 22 -6.15 13.23 3.84
C ALA A 22 -6.77 11.83 3.86
N ALA A 23 -7.02 11.26 5.05
CA ALA A 23 -7.73 10.00 5.21
C ALA A 23 -9.13 10.05 4.61
N THR A 24 -9.86 11.16 4.81
CA THR A 24 -11.19 11.33 4.19
C THR A 24 -11.10 11.41 2.66
N GLN A 25 -10.09 12.08 2.13
CA GLN A 25 -9.85 12.20 0.69
C GLN A 25 -9.50 10.85 0.03
N LEU A 26 -8.70 10.02 0.70
CA LEU A 26 -8.38 8.65 0.28
C LEU A 26 -9.63 7.75 0.21
N LEU A 27 -10.68 8.08 0.97
CA LEU A 27 -11.92 7.29 1.07
C LEU A 27 -13.10 7.92 0.32
N ARG A 28 -12.86 8.91 -0.54
CA ARG A 28 -13.92 9.69 -1.18
C ARG A 28 -14.91 8.87 -2.02
N ASP A 29 -14.48 7.70 -2.50
CA ASP A 29 -15.30 6.81 -3.32
C ASP A 29 -16.27 5.95 -2.50
N GLY A 30 -16.14 5.92 -1.17
CA GLY A 30 -17.04 5.17 -0.28
C GLY A 30 -16.98 3.65 -0.46
N ALA A 31 -15.94 3.13 -1.11
CA ALA A 31 -15.75 1.71 -1.36
C ALA A 31 -15.23 1.00 -0.10
N ALA A 32 -15.94 -0.03 0.34
CA ALA A 32 -15.57 -0.81 1.52
C ALA A 32 -16.15 -2.23 1.48
N TYR A 33 -15.45 -3.16 2.11
CA TYR A 33 -16.03 -4.46 2.46
C TYR A 33 -17.04 -4.30 3.62
N ARG A 34 -17.93 -5.30 3.74
CA ARG A 34 -18.90 -5.39 4.84
C ARG A 34 -18.58 -6.62 5.66
N ASP A 35 -18.56 -6.46 6.98
CA ASP A 35 -18.50 -7.56 7.95
C ASP A 35 -19.85 -8.30 7.92
N PHE A 36 -19.92 -9.43 7.20
CA PHE A 36 -21.16 -10.17 7.01
C PHE A 36 -21.48 -11.10 8.18
N ASP A 37 -20.47 -11.57 8.91
CA ASP A 37 -20.65 -12.49 10.04
C ASP A 37 -20.77 -11.76 11.40
N GLY A 38 -20.52 -10.45 11.42
CA GLY A 38 -20.65 -9.57 12.57
C GLY A 38 -19.56 -9.77 13.62
N ASN A 39 -18.40 -10.31 13.23
CA ASN A 39 -17.34 -10.66 14.17
C ASN A 39 -16.41 -9.49 14.54
N GLY A 40 -16.65 -8.30 13.97
CA GLY A 40 -15.97 -7.05 14.31
C GLY A 40 -14.63 -6.84 13.58
N LYS A 41 -14.37 -7.59 12.51
CA LYS A 41 -13.24 -7.44 11.57
C LYS A 41 -13.68 -7.84 10.17
N ILE A 42 -12.89 -7.49 9.16
CA ILE A 42 -13.09 -7.94 7.78
C ILE A 42 -12.22 -9.16 7.52
N ASP A 43 -12.83 -10.30 7.21
CA ASP A 43 -12.12 -11.54 6.92
C ASP A 43 -12.00 -11.75 5.42
N LEU A 44 -10.83 -11.46 4.85
CA LEU A 44 -10.56 -11.64 3.43
C LEU A 44 -9.86 -12.96 3.17
N THR A 45 -10.26 -13.63 2.09
CA THR A 45 -9.51 -14.76 1.55
C THR A 45 -8.73 -14.34 0.31
N TYR A 46 -7.65 -15.04 -0.02
CA TYR A 46 -6.90 -14.75 -1.24
C TYR A 46 -6.43 -16.01 -1.97
N THR A 47 -6.24 -15.87 -3.29
CA THR A 47 -5.50 -16.84 -4.12
C THR A 47 -4.48 -16.16 -5.02
N PHE A 48 -3.34 -16.84 -5.22
CA PHE A 48 -2.44 -16.56 -6.33
C PHE A 48 -2.91 -17.34 -7.55
N LEU A 49 -3.32 -16.66 -8.61
CA LEU A 49 -3.84 -17.31 -9.80
C LEU A 49 -2.78 -18.23 -10.43
N THR A 50 -3.18 -19.45 -10.78
CA THR A 50 -2.35 -20.41 -11.53
C THR A 50 -2.68 -20.42 -13.02
N SER A 51 -3.84 -19.87 -13.39
CA SER A 51 -4.32 -19.72 -14.77
C SER A 51 -5.35 -18.60 -14.85
N ALA A 52 -5.44 -17.93 -15.99
CA ALA A 52 -6.54 -17.04 -16.32
C ALA A 52 -6.99 -17.28 -17.77
N SER A 53 -8.30 -17.37 -17.99
CA SER A 53 -8.85 -17.56 -19.34
C SER A 53 -8.67 -16.29 -20.18
N SER A 54 -8.64 -16.41 -21.51
CA SER A 54 -8.65 -15.24 -22.38
C SER A 54 -9.86 -14.34 -22.16
N SER A 55 -11.02 -14.91 -21.80
CA SER A 55 -12.22 -14.12 -21.45
C SER A 55 -12.00 -13.29 -20.19
N THR A 56 -11.36 -13.86 -19.16
CA THR A 56 -10.99 -13.14 -17.93
C THR A 56 -10.01 -12.02 -18.25
N MET A 57 -8.93 -12.32 -18.97
CA MET A 57 -7.91 -11.33 -19.33
C MET A 57 -8.50 -10.19 -20.17
N ASN A 58 -9.29 -10.51 -21.19
CA ASN A 58 -9.96 -9.52 -22.05
C ASN A 58 -10.95 -8.63 -21.28
N LYS A 59 -11.63 -9.17 -20.25
CA LYS A 59 -12.53 -8.40 -19.39
C LYS A 59 -11.79 -7.27 -18.64
N HIS A 60 -10.51 -7.45 -18.37
CA HIS A 60 -9.64 -6.44 -17.75
C HIS A 60 -8.78 -5.69 -18.79
N GLY A 61 -9.00 -5.90 -20.10
CA GLY A 61 -8.21 -5.26 -21.15
C GLY A 61 -6.73 -5.68 -21.17
N ILE A 62 -6.39 -6.85 -20.64
CA ILE A 62 -5.01 -7.36 -20.53
C ILE A 62 -4.83 -8.66 -21.32
N SER A 63 -3.57 -9.04 -21.53
CA SER A 63 -3.18 -10.32 -22.12
C SER A 63 -1.84 -10.82 -21.55
N GLY A 64 -1.47 -12.05 -21.90
CA GLY A 64 -0.18 -12.65 -21.51
C GLY A 64 -0.08 -12.96 -20.02
N PHE A 65 -1.03 -13.79 -19.54
CA PHE A 65 -1.06 -14.23 -18.15
C PHE A 65 0.25 -14.91 -17.75
N SER A 66 0.75 -14.59 -16.56
CA SER A 66 1.67 -15.48 -15.86
C SER A 66 1.37 -15.53 -14.37
N GLN A 67 1.63 -16.67 -13.74
CA GLN A 67 1.45 -16.84 -12.31
C GLN A 67 2.47 -16.00 -11.53
N PHE A 68 2.12 -15.63 -10.30
CA PHE A 68 3.09 -15.08 -9.37
C PHE A 68 4.22 -16.10 -9.10
N ASN A 69 5.46 -15.64 -9.18
CA ASN A 69 6.62 -16.43 -8.75
C ASN A 69 6.72 -16.50 -7.22
N ALA A 70 7.65 -17.31 -6.69
CA ALA A 70 7.79 -17.49 -5.24
C ALA A 70 8.08 -16.18 -4.47
N GLN A 71 8.90 -15.29 -5.03
CA GLN A 71 9.24 -14.00 -4.42
C GLN A 71 8.02 -13.07 -4.39
N GLN A 72 7.26 -12.98 -5.48
CA GLN A 72 6.02 -12.20 -5.53
C GLN A 72 5.00 -12.68 -4.49
N LYS A 73 4.81 -14.01 -4.35
CA LYS A 73 3.90 -14.58 -3.34
C LYS A 73 4.33 -14.21 -1.92
N ALA A 74 5.61 -14.41 -1.59
CA ALA A 74 6.14 -14.09 -0.27
C ALA A 74 5.97 -12.60 0.08
N GLN A 75 6.25 -11.72 -0.88
CA GLN A 75 6.18 -10.27 -0.68
C GLN A 75 4.73 -9.76 -0.64
N ALA A 76 3.81 -10.39 -1.37
CA ALA A 76 2.38 -10.10 -1.26
C ALA A 76 1.83 -10.46 0.12
N VAL A 77 2.28 -11.58 0.71
CA VAL A 77 1.92 -11.95 2.08
C VAL A 77 2.42 -10.91 3.08
N LEU A 78 3.66 -10.43 2.95
CA LEU A 78 4.18 -9.37 3.82
C LEU A 78 3.44 -8.03 3.66
N ALA A 79 3.00 -7.69 2.44
CA ALA A 79 2.18 -6.51 2.17
C ALA A 79 0.76 -6.63 2.76
N MET A 80 0.14 -7.82 2.68
CA MET A 80 -1.14 -8.08 3.36
C MET A 80 -0.98 -8.01 4.88
N GLN A 81 0.11 -8.57 5.43
CA GLN A 81 0.41 -8.48 6.86
C GLN A 81 0.58 -7.03 7.34
N SER A 82 1.21 -6.15 6.57
CA SER A 82 1.37 -4.75 6.96
C SER A 82 0.05 -3.97 7.00
N TRP A 83 -0.93 -4.33 6.17
CA TRP A 83 -2.30 -3.80 6.27
C TRP A 83 -3.08 -4.39 7.48
N ALA A 84 -2.99 -5.71 7.70
CA ALA A 84 -3.64 -6.38 8.83
C ALA A 84 -3.08 -5.94 10.20
N ASP A 85 -1.82 -5.49 10.23
CA ASP A 85 -1.21 -4.93 11.43
C ASP A 85 -1.93 -3.66 11.90
N VAL A 86 -2.39 -2.82 10.98
CA VAL A 86 -2.86 -1.46 11.33
C VAL A 86 -4.38 -1.35 11.43
N ALA A 87 -5.12 -2.26 10.81
CA ALA A 87 -6.58 -2.28 10.83
C ALA A 87 -7.14 -3.68 11.10
N LYS A 88 -8.42 -3.77 11.48
CA LYS A 88 -9.09 -5.05 11.75
C LYS A 88 -9.50 -5.75 10.44
N VAL A 89 -8.49 -6.16 9.67
CA VAL A 89 -8.63 -6.99 8.47
C VAL A 89 -7.73 -8.21 8.61
N THR A 90 -8.19 -9.37 8.14
CA THR A 90 -7.37 -10.58 8.07
C THR A 90 -7.29 -11.10 6.65
N PHE A 91 -6.22 -11.83 6.36
CA PHE A 91 -5.97 -12.42 5.05
C PHE A 91 -5.66 -13.90 5.22
N THR A 92 -6.47 -14.76 4.60
CA THR A 92 -6.29 -16.22 4.65
C THR A 92 -6.19 -16.79 3.23
N GLU A 93 -5.13 -17.54 2.94
CA GLU A 93 -5.02 -18.23 1.64
C GLU A 93 -6.08 -19.33 1.55
N LYS A 94 -7.06 -19.16 0.66
CA LYS A 94 -8.19 -20.08 0.47
C LYS A 94 -8.83 -19.83 -0.88
N ALA A 95 -9.40 -20.87 -1.50
CA ALA A 95 -10.03 -20.78 -2.81
C ALA A 95 -11.15 -19.73 -2.89
N THR A 96 -11.99 -19.61 -1.86
CA THR A 96 -13.10 -18.65 -1.78
C THR A 96 -13.55 -18.45 -0.31
N GLY A 97 -14.40 -17.45 -0.07
CA GLY A 97 -15.10 -17.21 1.20
C GLY A 97 -14.65 -15.91 1.89
N GLY A 98 -15.05 -15.76 3.15
CA GLY A 98 -14.86 -14.52 3.90
C GLY A 98 -15.82 -13.41 3.44
N ASP A 99 -15.56 -12.19 3.89
CA ASP A 99 -16.27 -10.97 3.49
C ASP A 99 -15.90 -10.52 2.07
N GLY A 100 -14.80 -11.06 1.53
CA GLY A 100 -14.31 -10.83 0.19
C GLY A 100 -13.23 -11.84 -0.20
N HIS A 101 -13.07 -12.03 -1.51
CA HIS A 101 -12.01 -12.88 -2.07
C HIS A 101 -11.10 -12.06 -2.97
N MET A 102 -9.80 -12.17 -2.75
CA MET A 102 -8.77 -11.44 -3.47
C MET A 102 -8.01 -12.35 -4.43
N THR A 103 -7.60 -11.80 -5.58
CA THR A 103 -6.77 -12.54 -6.54
C THR A 103 -5.58 -11.71 -7.00
N PHE A 104 -4.48 -12.41 -7.23
CA PHE A 104 -3.21 -11.85 -7.66
C PHE A 104 -2.73 -12.59 -8.92
N GLY A 105 -2.41 -11.85 -9.97
CA GLY A 105 -1.88 -12.41 -11.22
C GLY A 105 -1.04 -11.40 -12.00
N ASN A 106 -0.16 -11.90 -12.87
CA ASN A 106 0.61 -11.04 -13.76
C ASN A 106 -0.04 -10.95 -15.15
N TYR A 107 0.20 -9.84 -15.84
CA TYR A 107 -0.08 -9.65 -17.26
C TYR A 107 1.16 -9.10 -17.98
N SER A 108 1.20 -9.16 -19.31
CA SER A 108 2.35 -8.68 -20.09
C SER A 108 2.04 -7.54 -21.06
N SER A 109 0.76 -7.28 -21.37
CA SER A 109 0.31 -6.24 -22.32
C SER A 109 -1.17 -5.87 -22.14
N GLY A 110 -1.58 -4.69 -22.62
CA GLY A 110 -2.97 -4.25 -22.80
C GLY A 110 -3.38 -3.01 -22.00
N GLN A 111 -2.76 -2.79 -20.85
CA GLN A 111 -2.95 -1.61 -19.99
C GLN A 111 -1.72 -0.70 -20.10
N ASP A 112 -1.60 0.03 -21.20
CA ASP A 112 -0.44 0.85 -21.50
C ASP A 112 -0.27 1.97 -20.45
N GLY A 113 0.96 2.11 -19.94
CA GLY A 113 1.31 3.08 -18.90
C GLY A 113 1.08 2.59 -17.46
N ALA A 114 0.32 1.52 -17.23
CA ALA A 114 0.11 0.95 -15.90
C ALA A 114 1.22 -0.04 -15.52
N ALA A 115 1.84 0.17 -14.35
CA ALA A 115 2.73 -0.82 -13.73
C ALA A 115 1.94 -1.97 -13.09
N ALA A 116 0.76 -1.66 -12.56
CA ALA A 116 -0.21 -2.59 -12.01
C ALA A 116 -1.56 -1.86 -11.95
N PHE A 117 -2.62 -2.59 -11.62
CA PHE A 117 -3.92 -2.02 -11.29
C PHE A 117 -4.72 -2.99 -10.42
N ALA A 118 -5.68 -2.44 -9.69
CA ALA A 118 -6.63 -3.16 -8.87
C ALA A 118 -8.00 -2.48 -8.92
N TYR A 119 -9.00 -3.14 -8.35
CA TYR A 119 -10.36 -2.61 -8.28
C TYR A 119 -10.80 -2.42 -6.84
N LEU A 120 -11.42 -1.28 -6.58
CA LEU A 120 -12.04 -0.98 -5.30
C LEU A 120 -13.20 -1.97 -5.02
N PRO A 121 -13.50 -2.28 -3.74
CA PRO A 121 -14.68 -3.05 -3.37
C PRO A 121 -15.98 -2.47 -3.95
N GLY A 122 -16.87 -3.33 -4.44
CA GLY A 122 -18.17 -2.92 -4.99
C GLY A 122 -18.14 -2.46 -6.45
N THR A 123 -17.02 -2.61 -7.15
CA THR A 123 -16.92 -2.38 -8.60
C THR A 123 -17.80 -3.37 -9.38
N GLY A 124 -17.90 -4.60 -8.90
CA GLY A 124 -18.82 -5.61 -9.43
C GLY A 124 -18.21 -7.00 -9.55
N ALA A 125 -19.07 -7.96 -9.87
CA ALA A 125 -18.71 -9.37 -9.95
C ALA A 125 -17.56 -9.61 -10.95
N GLY A 126 -16.49 -10.25 -10.45
CA GLY A 126 -15.28 -10.55 -11.21
C GLY A 126 -14.34 -9.35 -11.43
N TYR A 127 -14.53 -8.25 -10.69
CA TYR A 127 -13.57 -7.15 -10.56
C TYR A 127 -13.10 -7.01 -9.11
N ASP A 128 -14.05 -7.07 -8.16
CA ASP A 128 -13.80 -6.94 -6.73
C ASP A 128 -12.68 -7.86 -6.24
N GLY A 129 -11.72 -7.30 -5.50
CA GLY A 129 -10.59 -8.02 -4.94
C GLY A 129 -9.53 -8.45 -5.96
N THR A 130 -9.68 -8.14 -7.25
CA THR A 130 -8.67 -8.52 -8.25
C THR A 130 -7.58 -7.44 -8.36
N SER A 131 -6.32 -7.88 -8.42
CA SER A 131 -5.15 -7.04 -8.69
C SER A 131 -4.23 -7.71 -9.70
N TRP A 132 -3.71 -6.91 -10.63
CA TRP A 132 -2.96 -7.36 -11.81
C TRP A 132 -1.66 -6.58 -11.94
N TYR A 133 -0.55 -7.28 -12.20
CA TYR A 133 0.79 -6.70 -12.16
C TYR A 133 1.52 -6.89 -13.48
N LEU A 134 2.03 -5.80 -14.07
CA LEU A 134 2.73 -5.86 -15.34
C LEU A 134 4.08 -6.56 -15.15
N THR A 135 4.34 -7.60 -15.95
CA THR A 135 5.65 -8.22 -16.07
C THR A 135 5.93 -8.56 -17.53
N ASN A 136 6.94 -7.95 -18.12
CA ASN A 136 7.42 -8.30 -19.46
C ASN A 136 8.93 -8.03 -19.57
N ASN A 137 9.48 -7.96 -20.78
CA ASN A 137 10.92 -7.71 -20.97
C ASN A 137 11.28 -6.22 -20.79
N SER A 138 10.32 -5.31 -20.96
CA SER A 138 10.51 -3.87 -20.84
C SER A 138 10.18 -3.34 -19.44
N TYR A 139 9.45 -4.12 -18.63
CA TYR A 139 9.09 -3.79 -17.27
C TYR A 139 9.29 -5.00 -16.34
N THR A 140 10.31 -4.89 -15.49
CA THR A 140 10.76 -5.94 -14.56
C THR A 140 10.60 -5.64 -13.06
N PRO A 141 10.34 -4.41 -12.56
CA PRO A 141 10.23 -4.17 -11.11
C PRO A 141 9.31 -5.14 -10.35
N ASN A 142 8.14 -5.48 -10.93
CA ASN A 142 7.20 -6.42 -10.32
C ASN A 142 7.66 -7.88 -10.30
N LYS A 143 8.73 -8.25 -11.04
CA LYS A 143 9.27 -9.62 -11.04
C LYS A 143 10.06 -9.94 -9.78
N THR A 144 10.66 -8.91 -9.18
CA THR A 144 11.57 -9.01 -8.02
C THR A 144 11.17 -8.02 -6.92
N PRO A 145 9.93 -8.05 -6.41
CA PRO A 145 9.54 -7.21 -5.29
C PRO A 145 10.40 -7.56 -4.07
N ASP A 146 10.87 -6.55 -3.35
CA ASP A 146 11.71 -6.73 -2.17
C ASP A 146 11.63 -5.49 -1.26
N LEU A 147 12.10 -5.62 -0.03
CA LEU A 147 12.14 -4.54 0.95
C LEU A 147 12.68 -3.25 0.32
N ASN A 148 11.93 -2.16 0.52
CA ASN A 148 12.24 -0.80 0.10
C ASN A 148 12.30 -0.56 -1.42
N ASN A 149 11.91 -1.51 -2.26
CA ASN A 149 11.87 -1.30 -3.71
C ASN A 149 10.46 -1.02 -4.24
N TYR A 150 10.40 -0.49 -5.46
CA TYR A 150 9.15 -0.08 -6.08
C TYR A 150 8.15 -1.25 -6.23
N GLY A 151 8.61 -2.46 -6.55
CA GLY A 151 7.75 -3.63 -6.70
C GLY A 151 7.02 -4.02 -5.40
N ARG A 152 7.69 -3.91 -4.23
CA ARG A 152 7.04 -4.12 -2.92
C ARG A 152 6.06 -3.01 -2.57
N GLN A 153 6.36 -1.76 -2.90
CA GLN A 153 5.39 -0.66 -2.76
C GLN A 153 4.18 -0.87 -3.66
N THR A 154 4.37 -1.29 -4.93
CA THR A 154 3.28 -1.60 -5.86
C THR A 154 2.35 -2.67 -5.31
N LEU A 155 2.88 -3.77 -4.76
CA LEU A 155 2.04 -4.78 -4.07
C LEU A 155 1.19 -4.15 -2.97
N THR A 156 1.81 -3.36 -2.10
CA THR A 156 1.12 -2.73 -0.96
C THR A 156 0.07 -1.71 -1.43
N HIS A 157 0.35 -0.99 -2.51
CA HIS A 157 -0.53 -0.02 -3.16
C HIS A 157 -1.77 -0.67 -3.76
N GLU A 158 -1.59 -1.69 -4.59
CA GLU A 158 -2.73 -2.38 -5.21
C GLU A 158 -3.60 -3.08 -4.16
N ILE A 159 -3.00 -3.61 -3.08
CA ILE A 159 -3.77 -4.13 -1.95
C ILE A 159 -4.56 -3.00 -1.28
N GLY A 160 -3.99 -1.80 -1.13
CA GLY A 160 -4.71 -0.62 -0.63
C GLY A 160 -5.97 -0.29 -1.46
N HIS A 161 -5.86 -0.34 -2.79
CA HIS A 161 -7.03 -0.21 -3.68
C HIS A 161 -8.06 -1.30 -3.43
N THR A 162 -7.65 -2.57 -3.39
CA THR A 162 -8.60 -3.67 -3.11
C THR A 162 -9.26 -3.57 -1.74
N LEU A 163 -8.67 -2.83 -0.79
CA LEU A 163 -9.24 -2.54 0.52
C LEU A 163 -10.14 -1.31 0.54
N GLY A 164 -10.17 -0.49 -0.52
CA GLY A 164 -11.06 0.66 -0.65
C GLY A 164 -10.40 2.04 -0.64
N LEU A 165 -9.06 2.11 -0.63
CA LEU A 165 -8.34 3.39 -0.69
C LEU A 165 -8.13 3.80 -2.15
N ALA A 166 -8.58 5.00 -2.52
CA ALA A 166 -8.27 5.62 -3.79
C ALA A 166 -6.88 6.28 -3.77
N HIS A 167 -6.40 6.74 -4.93
CA HIS A 167 -5.31 7.71 -4.95
C HIS A 167 -5.72 9.00 -4.21
N PRO A 168 -4.81 9.72 -3.54
CA PRO A 168 -5.13 10.98 -2.88
C PRO A 168 -5.74 12.08 -3.76
N GLY A 169 -5.51 12.04 -5.08
CA GLY A 169 -6.11 12.93 -6.07
C GLY A 169 -6.75 12.17 -7.24
N ASP A 170 -7.45 12.90 -8.11
CA ASP A 170 -8.14 12.36 -9.28
C ASP A 170 -7.19 12.23 -10.48
N TYR A 171 -6.24 11.30 -10.38
CA TYR A 171 -5.30 10.96 -11.44
C TYR A 171 -5.19 9.44 -11.58
N ASN A 172 -4.80 8.99 -12.77
CA ASN A 172 -4.55 7.58 -13.04
C ASN A 172 -3.47 7.41 -14.11
N ALA A 173 -2.66 6.35 -14.01
CA ALA A 173 -1.71 6.00 -15.06
C ALA A 173 -2.43 5.71 -16.38
N GLY A 174 -1.83 6.11 -17.50
CA GLY A 174 -2.42 5.95 -18.83
C GLY A 174 -3.54 6.95 -19.19
N ASN A 175 -4.00 7.79 -18.24
CA ASN A 175 -4.95 8.88 -18.51
C ASN A 175 -4.25 10.24 -18.49
N GLY A 176 -3.82 10.70 -19.67
CA GLY A 176 -3.05 11.94 -19.80
C GLY A 176 -1.65 11.82 -19.19
N ASN A 177 -1.08 12.96 -18.79
CA ASN A 177 0.24 13.05 -18.17
C ASN A 177 0.11 13.78 -16.83
N PRO A 178 -0.47 13.14 -15.80
CA PRO A 178 -0.67 13.80 -14.51
C PRO A 178 0.68 14.15 -13.88
N THR A 179 0.69 15.25 -13.15
CA THR A 179 1.85 15.79 -12.43
C THR A 179 1.45 16.10 -11.00
N TYR A 180 2.44 16.36 -10.13
CA TYR A 180 2.15 16.83 -8.76
C TYR A 180 1.34 18.14 -8.75
N ASN A 181 1.29 18.93 -9.83
CA ASN A 181 0.40 20.09 -9.88
C ASN A 181 -1.08 19.72 -9.88
N ASP A 182 -1.41 18.50 -10.28
CA ASP A 182 -2.77 17.95 -10.31
C ASP A 182 -3.20 17.33 -8.96
N ALA A 183 -2.29 17.30 -7.98
CA ALA A 183 -2.60 16.83 -6.63
C ALA A 183 -3.62 17.75 -5.92
N THR A 184 -4.58 17.14 -5.24
CA THR A 184 -5.66 17.86 -4.53
C THR A 184 -5.16 18.65 -3.31
N TYR A 185 -4.15 18.14 -2.60
CA TYR A 185 -3.60 18.75 -1.40
C TYR A 185 -2.08 18.57 -1.35
N GLY A 186 -1.40 19.41 -0.58
CA GLY A 186 0.06 19.49 -0.60
C GLY A 186 0.80 18.33 0.07
N GLN A 187 0.11 17.44 0.78
CA GLN A 187 0.68 16.23 1.38
C GLN A 187 0.40 14.97 0.54
N ASP A 188 -0.17 15.11 -0.66
CA ASP A 188 -0.26 14.00 -1.62
C ASP A 188 1.14 13.70 -2.18
N THR A 189 1.91 12.94 -1.41
CA THR A 189 3.21 12.41 -1.80
C THR A 189 3.42 11.04 -1.16
N ARG A 190 4.34 10.27 -1.73
CA ARG A 190 4.84 9.01 -1.16
C ARG A 190 5.56 9.18 0.18
N GLY A 191 5.67 10.42 0.68
CA GLY A 191 6.10 10.72 2.04
C GLY A 191 5.01 10.54 3.09
N TYR A 192 3.73 10.56 2.70
CA TYR A 192 2.59 10.47 3.62
C TYR A 192 1.62 9.34 3.28
N SER A 193 1.50 8.98 2.00
CA SER A 193 0.65 7.89 1.53
C SER A 193 1.31 7.12 0.39
N LEU A 194 1.41 5.80 0.51
CA LEU A 194 1.87 4.95 -0.60
C LEU A 194 0.87 4.88 -1.76
N MET A 195 -0.36 5.39 -1.56
CA MET A 195 -1.35 5.57 -2.61
C MET A 195 -1.02 6.75 -3.55
N SER A 196 -0.01 7.56 -3.22
CA SER A 196 0.41 8.69 -4.05
C SER A 196 1.30 8.30 -5.24
N TYR A 197 1.17 9.04 -6.34
CA TYR A 197 2.11 8.94 -7.47
C TYR A 197 3.37 9.80 -7.27
N TRP A 198 3.31 10.78 -6.38
CA TRP A 198 4.29 11.86 -6.34
C TRP A 198 5.41 11.56 -5.37
N SER A 199 6.66 11.82 -5.78
CA SER A 199 7.82 11.65 -4.90
C SER A 199 7.66 12.47 -3.62
N GLU A 200 8.14 11.89 -2.53
CA GLU A 200 8.28 12.49 -1.20
C GLU A 200 9.09 13.80 -1.24
N SER A 201 9.97 13.97 -2.23
CA SER A 201 10.78 15.17 -2.37
C SER A 201 9.96 16.43 -2.64
N ASN A 202 8.74 16.30 -3.17
CA ASN A 202 7.82 17.42 -3.31
C ASN A 202 7.54 18.07 -1.94
N THR A 203 7.59 17.31 -0.85
CA THR A 203 7.30 17.80 0.51
C THR A 203 8.54 17.86 1.40
N ASN A 204 9.73 17.93 0.78
CA ASN A 204 11.03 18.07 1.43
C ASN A 204 11.46 16.86 2.28
N GLN A 205 10.86 15.69 2.09
CA GLN A 205 11.44 14.42 2.53
C GLN A 205 12.47 13.94 1.50
N ASN A 206 13.30 12.97 1.90
CA ASN A 206 14.25 12.32 1.01
C ASN A 206 14.48 10.89 1.48
N PHE A 207 14.04 9.92 0.67
CA PHE A 207 14.19 8.49 0.97
C PHE A 207 15.39 7.86 0.25
N SER A 208 16.29 8.68 -0.29
CA SER A 208 17.52 8.22 -0.93
C SER A 208 18.71 8.23 0.03
N LYS A 209 19.49 7.15 -0.03
CA LYS A 209 20.77 7.03 0.67
C LYS A 209 21.78 6.34 -0.25
N GLY A 210 22.99 6.88 -0.33
CA GLY A 210 24.02 6.36 -1.25
C GLY A 210 23.61 6.43 -2.72
N GLY A 211 22.72 7.37 -3.09
CA GLY A 211 22.19 7.49 -4.46
C GLY A 211 21.11 6.47 -4.83
N VAL A 212 20.64 5.65 -3.87
CA VAL A 212 19.60 4.65 -4.10
C VAL A 212 18.34 5.04 -3.35
N GLU A 213 17.28 5.35 -4.09
CA GLU A 213 15.93 5.63 -3.57
C GLU A 213 15.36 4.42 -2.81
N ALA A 214 14.54 4.68 -1.79
CA ALA A 214 13.75 3.69 -1.08
C ALA A 214 12.27 4.05 -1.17
N TYR A 215 11.42 3.03 -1.17
CA TYR A 215 9.97 3.13 -1.22
C TYR A 215 9.37 2.47 0.02
N ALA A 216 8.39 3.09 0.64
CA ALA A 216 7.70 2.50 1.80
C ALA A 216 7.12 1.12 1.45
N SER A 217 7.42 0.12 2.29
CA SER A 217 6.98 -1.28 2.10
C SER A 217 5.73 -1.66 2.92
N GLY A 218 5.24 -0.73 3.74
CA GLY A 218 4.01 -0.83 4.52
C GLY A 218 3.28 0.53 4.56
N PRO A 219 2.03 0.55 5.04
CA PRO A 219 1.20 1.76 5.12
C PRO A 219 1.91 2.93 5.80
N LEU A 220 1.78 4.13 5.23
CA LEU A 220 2.25 5.39 5.81
C LEU A 220 1.13 6.08 6.60
N ILE A 221 1.43 7.24 7.20
CA ILE A 221 0.57 7.89 8.18
C ILE A 221 -0.86 8.16 7.68
N ASP A 222 -1.04 8.60 6.44
CA ASP A 222 -2.36 8.89 5.88
C ASP A 222 -3.08 7.60 5.45
N ASP A 223 -2.31 6.59 5.03
CA ASP A 223 -2.82 5.25 4.71
C ASP A 223 -3.40 4.56 5.95
N ILE A 224 -2.66 4.61 7.07
CA ILE A 224 -3.05 4.06 8.37
C ILE A 224 -4.34 4.73 8.84
N ALA A 225 -4.39 6.07 8.82
CA ALA A 225 -5.59 6.80 9.23
C ALA A 225 -6.81 6.46 8.35
N ALA A 226 -6.63 6.33 7.03
CA ALA A 226 -7.70 5.95 6.11
C ALA A 226 -8.22 4.54 6.39
N ILE A 227 -7.34 3.54 6.44
CA ILE A 227 -7.77 2.15 6.62
C ILE A 227 -8.40 1.91 8.01
N GLN A 228 -7.92 2.62 9.04
CA GLN A 228 -8.53 2.58 10.37
C GLN A 228 -9.91 3.25 10.41
N LYS A 229 -10.13 4.29 9.58
CA LYS A 229 -11.46 4.90 9.44
C LYS A 229 -12.45 3.96 8.75
N LEU A 230 -11.99 3.07 7.86
CA LEU A 230 -12.84 2.04 7.23
C LEU A 230 -13.10 0.85 8.16
N TYR A 231 -12.06 0.24 8.69
CA TYR A 231 -12.15 -1.09 9.33
C TYR A 231 -11.80 -1.09 10.82
N GLY A 232 -11.49 0.07 11.40
CA GLY A 232 -11.11 0.21 12.80
C GLY A 232 -9.66 -0.16 13.07
N ALA A 233 -9.09 0.48 14.09
CA ALA A 233 -7.73 0.25 14.56
C ALA A 233 -7.54 -1.15 15.17
N ASN A 234 -6.41 -1.80 14.85
CA ASN A 234 -6.01 -3.07 15.43
C ASN A 234 -5.08 -2.88 16.64
N TYR A 235 -5.66 -2.68 17.82
CA TYR A 235 -4.93 -2.52 19.08
C TYR A 235 -4.29 -3.81 19.61
N SER A 236 -4.51 -4.97 18.98
CA SER A 236 -3.82 -6.21 19.37
C SER A 236 -2.40 -6.29 18.81
N THR A 237 -2.11 -5.52 17.76
CA THR A 237 -0.80 -5.49 17.11
C THR A 237 0.23 -4.87 18.04
N ARG A 238 1.29 -5.63 18.32
CA ARG A 238 2.46 -5.14 19.08
C ARG A 238 2.10 -4.54 20.45
N ALA A 239 1.04 -5.04 21.11
CA ALA A 239 0.51 -4.51 22.38
C ALA A 239 1.38 -4.77 23.63
N SER A 240 2.68 -4.94 23.46
CA SER A 240 3.70 -5.14 24.49
C SER A 240 4.94 -4.33 24.11
N ASP A 241 5.90 -4.16 25.03
CA ASP A 241 7.15 -3.41 24.78
C ASP A 241 7.83 -3.78 23.45
N THR A 242 7.81 -2.83 22.52
CA THR A 242 8.30 -3.02 21.16
C THR A 242 9.50 -2.11 20.87
N THR A 243 10.56 -2.68 20.30
CA THR A 243 11.69 -1.92 19.75
C THR A 243 11.61 -1.91 18.23
N TYR A 244 11.71 -0.71 17.65
CA TYR A 244 11.73 -0.44 16.21
C TYR A 244 13.12 0.04 15.77
N GLY A 245 13.56 -0.30 14.57
CA GLY A 245 14.90 0.01 14.08
C GLY A 245 15.91 -1.08 14.43
N PHE A 246 17.06 -0.72 14.97
CA PHE A 246 18.06 -1.69 15.45
C PHE A 246 17.49 -2.50 16.62
N ASN A 247 17.96 -3.74 16.80
CA ASN A 247 17.49 -4.63 17.86
C ASN A 247 15.97 -4.86 17.85
N SER A 248 15.34 -4.70 16.68
CA SER A 248 13.89 -4.78 16.52
C SER A 248 13.32 -6.14 16.89
N ASN A 249 12.20 -6.13 17.61
CA ASN A 249 11.40 -7.31 17.96
C ASN A 249 10.03 -7.31 17.26
N THR A 250 9.84 -6.44 16.26
CA THR A 250 8.55 -6.26 15.56
C THR A 250 8.13 -7.45 14.69
N GLY A 251 9.08 -8.30 14.29
CA GLY A 251 8.85 -9.34 13.30
C GLY A 251 8.46 -8.80 11.92
N ARG A 252 8.83 -7.54 11.59
CA ARG A 252 8.59 -6.91 10.29
C ARG A 252 9.90 -6.42 9.69
N ASP A 253 10.08 -6.69 8.40
CA ASP A 253 11.25 -6.27 7.63
C ASP A 253 11.36 -4.74 7.58
N PHE A 254 10.28 -4.05 7.23
CA PHE A 254 10.25 -2.60 7.05
C PHE A 254 10.38 -1.78 8.34
N LEU A 255 10.28 -2.44 9.50
CA LEU A 255 10.42 -1.82 10.83
C LEU A 255 11.78 -2.12 11.48
N SER A 256 12.66 -2.84 10.79
CA SER A 256 13.92 -3.36 11.36
C SER A 256 15.13 -2.77 10.64
N ALA A 257 16.18 -2.49 11.40
CA ALA A 257 17.51 -2.15 10.91
C ALA A 257 18.52 -3.19 11.39
N THR A 258 19.42 -3.57 10.50
CA THR A 258 20.48 -4.56 10.71
C THR A 258 21.86 -4.00 10.37
N SER A 259 21.93 -2.89 9.62
CA SER A 259 23.19 -2.26 9.23
C SER A 259 23.07 -0.74 9.16
N ASN A 260 24.23 -0.05 9.26
CA ASN A 260 24.29 1.39 9.04
C ASN A 260 23.98 1.81 7.59
N ALA A 261 23.90 0.88 6.64
CA ALA A 261 23.56 1.12 5.25
C ALA A 261 22.04 1.12 5.01
N ASP A 262 21.26 0.61 5.97
CA ASP A 262 19.82 0.44 5.81
C ASP A 262 19.12 1.79 5.61
N LYS A 263 18.00 1.72 4.88
CA LYS A 263 17.11 2.83 4.57
C LYS A 263 15.76 2.54 5.23
N LEU A 264 15.45 3.26 6.31
CA LEU A 264 14.20 3.06 7.03
C LEU A 264 13.15 4.04 6.53
N VAL A 265 12.05 3.51 5.99
CA VAL A 265 10.87 4.28 5.56
C VAL A 265 9.64 3.58 6.10
N PHE A 266 9.16 4.03 7.25
CA PHE A 266 7.98 3.45 7.90
C PHE A 266 7.19 4.48 8.71
N SER A 267 5.92 4.16 8.97
CA SER A 267 5.10 4.81 9.98
C SER A 267 4.77 3.78 11.08
N VAL A 268 4.95 4.16 12.34
CA VAL A 268 4.71 3.26 13.47
C VAL A 268 3.22 3.19 13.76
N TRP A 269 2.69 1.96 13.76
CA TRP A 269 1.45 1.62 14.42
C TRP A 269 1.77 0.68 15.58
N ASP A 270 1.30 0.99 16.78
CA ASP A 270 1.53 0.20 17.98
C ASP A 270 0.26 0.21 18.84
N GLY A 271 -0.14 -0.97 19.35
CA GLY A 271 -1.32 -1.15 20.17
C GLY A 271 -1.13 -0.79 21.64
N GLY A 272 0.11 -0.64 22.11
CA GLY A 272 0.47 -0.23 23.46
C GLY A 272 1.70 -0.96 23.99
N GLY A 273 2.26 -0.48 25.10
CA GLY A 273 3.53 -0.99 25.65
C GLY A 273 4.42 0.16 26.10
N ASN A 274 5.66 -0.18 26.50
CA ASN A 274 6.73 0.79 26.64
C ASN A 274 7.74 0.62 25.49
N ASP A 275 7.57 1.44 24.47
CA ASP A 275 8.21 1.24 23.17
C ASP A 275 9.46 2.08 22.98
N THR A 276 10.33 1.63 22.07
CA THR A 276 11.63 2.27 21.78
C THR A 276 11.84 2.41 20.28
N LEU A 277 12.24 3.61 19.83
CA LEU A 277 12.85 3.81 18.52
C LEU A 277 14.37 3.73 18.68
N ASP A 278 14.96 2.59 18.31
CA ASP A 278 16.40 2.37 18.39
C ASP A 278 17.06 2.64 17.02
N PHE A 279 17.70 3.80 16.92
CA PHE A 279 18.48 4.19 15.74
C PHE A 279 19.98 4.26 16.03
N SER A 280 20.44 3.55 17.06
CA SER A 280 21.81 3.62 17.59
C SER A 280 22.91 3.22 16.60
N GLY A 281 22.59 2.39 15.60
CA GLY A 281 23.55 1.92 14.60
C GLY A 281 23.78 2.85 13.41
N PHE A 282 23.13 4.02 13.35
CA PHE A 282 23.46 5.05 12.37
C PHE A 282 24.55 6.00 12.90
N THR A 283 25.47 6.39 12.02
CA THR A 283 26.61 7.28 12.30
C THR A 283 26.63 8.44 11.31
#